data_AF-A0A9D4Z2P2-F1
#
_entry.id   AF-A0A9D4Z2P2-F1
#
_cell.length_a   1.000
_cell.length_b   1.000
_cell.length_c   1.000
_cell.angle_alpha   90.00
_cell.angle_beta   90.00
_cell.angle_gamma   90.00
#
_symmetry.space_group_name_H-M   'P 1'
#
loop_
_entity.id
_entity.type
_entity.pdbx_description
1 polymer ?
#
loop_
_entity_poly.entity_id
_entity_poly.type
_entity_poly.pdbx_seq_one_letter_code
_entity_poly.pdbx_strand_id
1 'polypeptide(L)'
;MILPRSLVVSLAALVLLPCVEVVQGAWIEARCSACRAVAYELNGRLEAEKPRNAIDMRHRLDKDGTRYGKLIDWQGSELRVIELLDSLCDRMKKYELAAEHPEAHDTQRWALSGLASSSKSSAQETKQQRKQLENYCHDLLERHEEALSQALRNGEVTAETGSDWLCLTTARQCDKTLEAEEAERAALDVAQGAEAEAAGAVAAPAAPVQLEGTEEL
;
A
#
# COMPACT_ATOMS: atom_id res chain seq x y z
N MET A 1 -10.41 -45.00 -43.04
CA MET A 1 -9.42 -43.91 -42.91
C MET A 1 -9.08 -43.77 -41.44
N ILE A 2 -7.94 -44.32 -41.01
CA ILE A 2 -7.52 -44.35 -39.61
C ILE A 2 -6.42 -43.31 -39.48
N LEU A 3 -6.67 -42.22 -38.75
CA LEU A 3 -5.64 -41.23 -38.50
C LEU A 3 -4.50 -41.88 -37.69
N PRO A 4 -3.23 -41.65 -38.09
CA PRO A 4 -2.10 -42.22 -37.38
C PRO A 4 -2.07 -41.67 -35.96
N ARG A 5 -1.87 -42.57 -34.99
CA ARG A 5 -1.82 -42.26 -33.54
C ARG A 5 -0.88 -41.10 -33.22
N SER A 6 0.18 -40.92 -34.01
CA SER A 6 1.12 -39.81 -33.93
C SER A 6 0.48 -38.43 -34.18
N LEU A 7 -0.48 -38.31 -35.11
CA LEU A 7 -1.20 -37.04 -35.35
C LEU A 7 -2.18 -36.72 -34.22
N VAL A 8 -2.79 -37.74 -33.60
CA VAL A 8 -3.71 -37.57 -32.46
C VAL A 8 -2.95 -37.11 -31.21
N VAL A 9 -1.75 -37.64 -30.98
CA VAL A 9 -0.89 -37.22 -29.85
C VAL A 9 -0.38 -35.79 -30.02
N SER A 10 -0.01 -35.38 -31.23
CA SER A 10 0.41 -33.98 -31.49
C SER A 10 -0.73 -32.97 -31.37
N LEU A 11 -1.96 -33.33 -31.77
CA LEU A 11 -3.14 -32.48 -31.57
C LEU A 11 -3.55 -32.37 -30.10
N ALA A 12 -3.42 -33.45 -29.31
CA ALA A 12 -3.69 -33.43 -27.88
C ALA A 12 -2.66 -32.61 -27.08
N ALA A 13 -1.40 -32.60 -27.50
CA ALA A 13 -0.34 -31.82 -26.85
C ALA A 13 -0.51 -30.30 -27.03
N LEU A 14 -1.11 -29.85 -28.13
CA LEU A 14 -1.37 -28.42 -28.38
C LEU A 14 -2.58 -27.88 -27.57
N VAL A 15 -3.46 -28.77 -27.10
CA VAL A 15 -4.65 -28.44 -26.30
C VAL A 15 -4.34 -28.40 -24.79
N LEU A 16 -3.16 -28.90 -24.38
CA LEU A 16 -2.68 -28.89 -23.00
C LEU A 16 -1.63 -27.80 -22.73
N LEU A 17 -1.59 -26.72 -23.52
CA LEU A 17 -0.98 -25.49 -23.01
C LEU A 17 -1.90 -24.98 -21.90
N PRO A 18 -1.49 -25.00 -20.62
CA PRO A 18 -2.22 -24.24 -19.63
C PRO A 18 -2.19 -22.79 -20.11
N CYS A 19 -3.36 -22.16 -20.11
CA CYS A 19 -3.46 -20.71 -20.18
C CYS A 19 -2.69 -20.19 -18.96
N VAL A 20 -1.39 -19.94 -19.12
CA VAL A 20 -0.64 -19.14 -18.16
C VAL A 20 -1.28 -17.77 -18.31
N GLU A 21 -2.21 -17.46 -17.39
CA GLU A 21 -2.62 -16.09 -17.20
C GLU A 21 -1.33 -15.34 -16.88
N VAL A 22 -0.84 -14.62 -17.88
CA VAL A 22 0.29 -13.72 -17.71
C VAL A 22 -0.21 -12.67 -16.73
N VAL A 23 0.16 -12.83 -15.45
CA VAL A 23 -0.03 -11.80 -14.44
C VAL A 23 0.87 -10.64 -14.86
N GLN A 24 0.36 -9.76 -15.72
CA GLN A 24 0.95 -8.47 -16.03
C GLN A 24 0.69 -7.55 -14.84
N GLY A 25 1.37 -7.82 -13.73
CA GLY A 25 1.50 -6.85 -12.65
C GLY A 25 2.67 -5.94 -12.97
N ALA A 26 2.48 -4.62 -12.88
CA ALA A 26 3.59 -3.68 -12.86
C ALA A 26 4.60 -4.14 -11.79
N TRP A 27 5.84 -4.39 -12.22
CA TRP A 27 6.92 -4.72 -11.29
C TRP A 27 7.26 -3.44 -10.52
N ILE A 28 7.00 -3.46 -9.22
CA ILE A 28 7.35 -2.39 -8.28
C ILE A 28 8.21 -2.96 -7.15
N GLU A 29 9.19 -2.17 -6.71
CA GLU A 29 10.01 -2.46 -5.54
C GLU A 29 9.13 -2.47 -4.28
N ALA A 30 9.42 -3.38 -3.34
CA ALA A 30 8.70 -3.49 -2.07
C ALA A 30 7.16 -3.55 -2.21
N ARG A 31 6.67 -4.48 -3.04
CA ARG A 31 5.24 -4.63 -3.44
C ARG A 31 4.25 -4.51 -2.29
N CYS A 32 4.49 -5.21 -1.19
CA CYS A 32 3.59 -5.13 -0.04
C CYS A 32 3.50 -3.68 0.48
N SER A 33 4.63 -3.04 0.77
CA SER A 33 4.64 -1.65 1.24
C SER A 33 4.06 -0.65 0.22
N ALA A 34 4.21 -0.92 -1.09
CA ALA A 34 3.58 -0.13 -2.14
C ALA A 34 2.05 -0.24 -2.07
N CYS A 35 1.52 -1.46 -1.88
CA CYS A 35 0.10 -1.66 -1.64
C CYS A 35 -0.36 -0.97 -0.35
N ARG A 36 0.38 -1.14 0.74
CA ARG A 36 0.08 -0.52 2.04
C ARG A 36 0.02 1.00 1.94
N ALA A 37 0.87 1.64 1.12
CA ALA A 37 0.80 3.08 0.86
C ALA A 37 -0.53 3.50 0.21
N VAL A 38 -1.01 2.75 -0.79
CA VAL A 38 -2.33 3.00 -1.41
C VAL A 38 -3.44 2.82 -0.40
N ALA A 39 -3.41 1.71 0.34
CA ALA A 39 -4.45 1.40 1.33
C ALA A 39 -4.47 2.40 2.50
N TYR A 40 -3.31 2.90 2.90
CA TYR A 40 -3.19 3.94 3.93
C TYR A 40 -3.90 5.24 3.50
N GLU A 41 -3.73 5.68 2.26
CA GLU A 41 -4.46 6.86 1.75
C GLU A 41 -5.96 6.59 1.64
N LEU A 42 -6.38 5.38 1.29
CA LEU A 42 -7.80 5.00 1.25
C LEU A 42 -8.42 5.02 2.65
N ASN A 43 -7.76 4.39 3.63
CA ASN A 43 -8.19 4.35 5.02
C ASN A 43 -8.28 5.77 5.60
N GLY A 44 -7.31 6.63 5.33
CA GLY A 44 -7.35 8.03 5.76
C GLY A 44 -8.53 8.81 5.16
N ARG A 45 -8.97 8.49 3.94
CA ARG A 45 -10.18 9.08 3.34
C ARG A 45 -11.46 8.54 3.97
N LEU A 46 -11.50 7.25 4.29
CA LEU A 46 -12.60 6.63 5.01
C LEU A 46 -12.76 7.22 6.42
N GLU A 47 -11.66 7.46 7.12
CA GLU A 47 -11.66 8.09 8.45
C GLU A 47 -12.09 9.57 8.38
N ALA A 48 -11.65 10.29 7.34
CA ALA A 48 -12.04 11.68 7.12
C ALA A 48 -13.45 11.86 6.54
N GLU A 49 -14.15 10.77 6.24
CA GLU A 49 -15.48 10.80 5.62
C GLU A 49 -16.51 11.43 6.56
N LYS A 50 -17.20 12.47 6.09
CA LYS A 50 -18.25 13.14 6.87
C LYS A 50 -19.59 12.41 6.71
N PRO A 51 -20.39 12.27 7.78
CA PRO A 51 -21.75 11.77 7.66
C PRO A 51 -22.56 12.59 6.65
N ARG A 52 -23.30 11.91 5.77
CA ARG A 52 -24.16 12.51 4.75
C ARG A 52 -25.55 11.90 4.78
N ASN A 53 -26.51 12.67 4.28
CA ASN A 53 -27.88 12.20 4.07
C ASN A 53 -27.95 11.24 2.89
N ALA A 54 -29.01 10.42 2.86
CA ALA A 54 -29.32 9.57 1.72
C ALA A 54 -29.49 10.38 0.42
N ILE A 55 -29.04 9.80 -0.69
CA ILE A 55 -29.15 10.37 -2.03
C ILE A 55 -30.58 10.20 -2.54
N ASP A 56 -31.23 11.34 -2.83
CA ASP A 56 -32.60 11.38 -3.34
C ASP A 56 -32.64 11.33 -4.88
N MET A 57 -32.93 10.15 -5.42
CA MET A 57 -33.11 9.95 -6.87
C MET A 57 -34.56 10.18 -7.33
N ARG A 58 -35.43 10.78 -6.50
CA ARG A 58 -36.84 11.04 -6.83
C ARG A 58 -36.98 12.35 -7.60
N HIS A 59 -36.81 12.27 -8.91
CA HIS A 59 -36.83 13.45 -9.78
C HIS A 59 -38.22 13.82 -10.31
N ARG A 60 -39.21 12.90 -10.25
CA ARG A 60 -40.57 13.13 -10.76
C ARG A 60 -41.56 13.35 -9.62
N LEU A 61 -42.29 14.48 -9.67
CA LEU A 61 -43.51 14.72 -8.89
C LEU A 61 -44.73 14.21 -9.68
N ASP A 62 -45.69 13.59 -8.99
CA ASP A 62 -47.03 13.38 -9.55
C ASP A 62 -47.92 14.63 -9.38
N LYS A 63 -49.15 14.54 -9.90
CA LYS A 63 -50.19 15.55 -9.77
C LYS A 63 -50.64 15.80 -8.31
N ASP A 64 -50.36 14.86 -7.41
CA ASP A 64 -50.76 14.88 -6.00
C ASP A 64 -49.60 15.40 -5.11
N GLY A 65 -48.46 15.80 -5.70
CA GLY A 65 -47.29 16.33 -5.01
C GLY A 65 -46.34 15.26 -4.43
N THR A 66 -46.59 13.98 -4.69
CA THR A 66 -45.77 12.87 -4.21
C THR A 66 -44.58 12.62 -5.14
N ARG A 67 -43.40 12.45 -4.52
CA ARG A 67 -42.14 12.14 -5.21
C ARG A 67 -41.96 10.62 -5.32
N TYR A 68 -41.77 10.12 -6.54
CA TYR A 68 -41.47 8.71 -6.81
C TYR A 68 -40.01 8.52 -7.22
N GLY A 69 -39.42 7.41 -6.80
CA GLY A 69 -38.04 7.04 -7.11
C GLY A 69 -37.33 6.37 -5.94
N LYS A 70 -36.03 6.12 -6.10
CA LYS A 70 -35.20 5.43 -5.13
C LYS A 70 -34.54 6.43 -4.17
N LEU A 71 -34.61 6.17 -2.88
CA LEU A 71 -33.74 6.80 -1.89
C LEU A 71 -32.59 5.83 -1.62
N ILE A 72 -31.34 6.24 -1.86
CA ILE A 72 -30.16 5.39 -1.72
C ILE A 72 -29.38 5.89 -0.52
N ASP A 73 -29.08 5.00 0.43
CA ASP A 73 -28.20 5.38 1.54
C ASP A 73 -26.80 5.77 1.03
N TRP A 74 -26.19 6.77 1.66
CA TRP A 74 -24.89 7.28 1.23
C TRP A 74 -23.82 6.19 1.28
N GLN A 75 -23.82 5.36 2.33
CA GLN A 75 -22.83 4.29 2.52
C GLN A 75 -22.86 3.25 1.39
N GLY A 76 -24.06 2.91 0.93
CA GLY A 76 -24.27 1.94 -0.15
C GLY A 76 -24.25 2.53 -1.57
N SER A 77 -23.90 3.82 -1.72
CA SER A 77 -23.93 4.52 -3.00
C SER A 77 -22.65 4.38 -3.80
N GLU A 78 -22.77 4.24 -5.12
CA GLU A 78 -21.61 4.26 -6.04
C GLU A 78 -20.93 5.63 -6.07
N LEU A 79 -21.70 6.71 -5.85
CA LEU A 79 -21.15 8.06 -5.76
C LEU A 79 -20.12 8.19 -4.62
N ARG A 80 -20.39 7.58 -3.46
CA ARG A 80 -19.42 7.52 -2.35
C ARG A 80 -18.12 6.84 -2.77
N VAL A 81 -18.20 5.71 -3.48
CA VAL A 81 -17.01 5.00 -3.98
C VAL A 81 -16.21 5.88 -4.93
N ILE A 82 -16.86 6.55 -5.87
CA ILE A 82 -16.20 7.49 -6.79
C ILE A 82 -15.49 8.60 -6.01
N GLU A 83 -16.14 9.22 -5.02
CA GLU A 83 -15.51 10.27 -4.20
C GLU A 83 -14.30 9.76 -3.40
N LEU A 84 -14.36 8.52 -2.89
CA LEU A 84 -13.25 7.91 -2.16
C LEU A 84 -12.04 7.64 -3.07
N LEU A 85 -12.28 7.11 -4.28
CA LEU A 85 -11.22 6.68 -5.20
C LEU A 85 -10.69 7.82 -6.10
N ASP A 86 -11.47 8.87 -6.34
CA ASP A 86 -11.06 9.99 -7.17
C ASP A 86 -9.81 10.68 -6.62
N SER A 87 -8.81 10.94 -7.47
CA SER A 87 -7.50 11.48 -7.09
C SER A 87 -6.75 10.70 -5.98
N LEU A 88 -7.12 9.46 -5.66
CA LEU A 88 -6.41 8.66 -4.65
C LEU A 88 -4.95 8.46 -5.06
N CYS A 89 -4.70 8.05 -6.30
CA CYS A 89 -3.37 7.75 -6.80
C CYS A 89 -2.45 8.97 -6.94
N ASP A 90 -3.00 10.19 -7.04
CA ASP A 90 -2.19 11.42 -7.02
C ASP A 90 -1.41 11.60 -5.72
N ARG A 91 -1.87 10.98 -4.63
CA ARG A 91 -1.22 11.03 -3.32
C ARG A 91 0.10 10.27 -3.29
N MET A 92 0.32 9.33 -4.21
CA MET A 92 1.55 8.54 -4.31
C MET A 92 2.79 9.44 -4.56
N LYS A 93 2.59 10.65 -5.07
CA LYS A 93 3.63 11.69 -5.24
C LYS A 93 4.28 12.14 -3.93
N LYS A 94 3.70 11.79 -2.77
CA LYS A 94 4.22 12.12 -1.42
C LYS A 94 5.05 11.00 -0.79
N TYR A 95 5.18 9.88 -1.48
CA TYR A 95 5.91 8.71 -0.99
C TYR A 95 7.29 8.63 -1.60
N GLU A 96 8.18 7.98 -0.89
CA GLU A 96 9.55 7.70 -1.30
C GLU A 96 9.91 6.29 -0.88
N LEU A 97 10.78 5.65 -1.66
CA LEU A 97 11.31 4.35 -1.33
C LEU A 97 12.51 4.56 -0.40
N ALA A 98 12.37 4.08 0.83
CA ALA A 98 13.36 4.18 1.88
C ALA A 98 13.99 2.82 2.15
N ALA A 99 15.27 2.79 2.52
CA ALA A 99 15.88 1.60 3.10
C ALA A 99 15.44 1.53 4.57
N GLU A 100 14.69 0.50 4.93
CA GLU A 100 14.21 0.28 6.29
C GLU A 100 15.37 0.12 7.27
N HIS A 101 16.45 -0.55 6.85
CA HIS A 101 17.69 -0.64 7.59
C HIS A 101 18.89 -0.34 6.67
N PRO A 102 19.82 0.56 7.04
CA PRO A 102 21.00 0.87 6.23
C PRO A 102 21.94 -0.32 6.04
N GLU A 103 21.96 -1.22 7.01
CA GLU A 103 22.83 -2.41 7.09
C GLU A 103 22.24 -3.61 6.32
N ALA A 104 20.91 -3.64 6.11
CA ALA A 104 20.21 -4.72 5.42
C ALA A 104 19.83 -4.26 4.01
N HIS A 105 20.60 -4.74 3.03
CA HIS A 105 20.50 -4.33 1.63
C HIS A 105 19.18 -4.68 0.93
N ASP A 106 18.28 -5.43 1.58
CA ASP A 106 17.07 -6.02 0.98
C ASP A 106 15.75 -5.57 1.63
N THR A 107 15.81 -4.69 2.64
CA THR A 107 14.60 -4.20 3.32
C THR A 107 14.29 -2.79 2.84
N GLN A 108 13.75 -2.64 1.63
CA GLN A 108 13.22 -1.37 1.15
C GLN A 108 11.71 -1.28 1.43
N ARG A 109 11.20 -0.07 1.71
CA ARG A 109 9.77 0.18 1.86
C ARG A 109 9.35 1.54 1.35
N TRP A 110 8.10 1.65 0.91
CA TRP A 110 7.48 2.94 0.62
C TRP A 110 7.04 3.62 1.92
N ALA A 111 7.42 4.88 2.07
CA ALA A 111 7.06 5.72 3.22
C ALA A 111 6.78 7.15 2.76
N LEU A 112 6.03 7.93 3.54
CA LEU A 112 5.89 9.37 3.30
C LEU A 112 7.26 10.04 3.36
N SER A 113 7.56 10.99 2.47
CA SER A 113 8.92 11.58 2.32
C SER A 113 9.52 12.17 3.60
N GLY A 114 8.71 12.58 4.58
CA GLY A 114 9.20 13.06 5.89
C GLY A 114 9.47 11.97 6.94
N LEU A 115 9.06 10.73 6.64
CA LEU A 115 9.23 9.54 7.49
C LEU A 115 10.16 8.50 6.85
N ALA A 116 10.53 8.72 5.58
CA ALA A 116 11.54 7.94 4.89
C ALA A 116 12.91 8.20 5.51
N SER A 117 13.63 7.14 5.89
CA SER A 117 15.06 7.23 6.17
C SER A 117 15.78 7.73 4.91
N SER A 118 16.89 8.45 5.09
CA SER A 118 17.60 9.15 4.02
C SER A 118 17.97 8.21 2.86
N SER A 119 17.18 8.19 1.80
CA SER A 119 17.55 7.47 0.58
C SER A 119 18.59 8.32 -0.16
N LYS A 120 19.65 7.68 -0.66
CA LYS A 120 20.68 8.35 -1.47
C LYS A 120 20.22 8.59 -2.91
N SER A 121 18.91 8.68 -3.17
CA SER A 121 18.38 8.87 -4.52
C SER A 121 18.49 10.34 -4.94
N SER A 122 18.86 10.56 -6.20
CA SER A 122 18.77 11.88 -6.84
C SER A 122 17.30 12.30 -7.01
N ALA A 123 17.05 13.60 -7.10
CA ALA A 123 15.70 14.13 -7.31
C ALA A 123 14.99 13.55 -8.56
N GLN A 124 15.76 13.19 -9.59
CA GLN A 124 15.23 12.57 -10.80
C GLN A 124 14.78 11.13 -10.55
N GLU A 125 15.56 10.34 -9.80
CA GLU A 125 15.20 8.97 -9.42
C GLU A 125 13.97 8.97 -8.51
N THR A 126 13.92 9.86 -7.51
CA THR A 126 12.74 10.00 -6.62
C THR A 126 11.48 10.32 -7.41
N LYS A 127 11.57 11.20 -8.42
CA LYS A 127 10.44 11.53 -9.30
C LYS A 127 9.99 10.32 -10.12
N GLN A 128 10.94 9.54 -10.64
CA GLN A 128 10.64 8.33 -11.39
C GLN A 128 9.98 7.26 -10.50
N GLN A 129 10.51 7.04 -9.30
CA GLN A 129 9.95 6.13 -8.29
C GLN A 129 8.52 6.54 -7.92
N ARG A 130 8.27 7.82 -7.62
CA ARG A 130 6.91 8.33 -7.35
C ARG A 130 5.96 8.05 -8.49
N LYS A 131 6.41 8.22 -9.74
CA LYS A 131 5.59 7.92 -10.92
C LYS A 131 5.33 6.42 -11.08
N GLN A 132 6.29 5.57 -10.73
CA GLN A 132 6.08 4.11 -10.70
C GLN A 132 5.03 3.73 -9.66
N LEU A 133 5.08 4.31 -8.45
CA LEU A 133 4.07 4.06 -7.41
C LEU A 133 2.67 4.59 -7.82
N GLU A 134 2.60 5.77 -8.44
CA GLU A 134 1.36 6.31 -8.99
C GLU A 134 0.75 5.37 -10.05
N ASN A 135 1.55 4.89 -11.00
CA ASN A 135 1.10 3.94 -12.01
C ASN A 135 0.67 2.60 -11.38
N TYR A 136 1.45 2.10 -10.41
CA TYR A 136 1.08 0.90 -9.65
C TYR A 136 -0.28 1.05 -8.95
N CYS A 137 -0.56 2.22 -8.36
CA CYS A 137 -1.85 2.52 -7.77
C CYS A 137 -2.98 2.45 -8.81
N HIS A 138 -2.79 3.06 -9.99
CA HIS A 138 -3.77 2.98 -11.07
C HIS A 138 -4.03 1.53 -11.48
N ASP A 139 -2.98 0.74 -11.72
CA ASP A 139 -3.10 -0.67 -12.11
C ASP A 139 -3.76 -1.52 -11.02
N LEU A 140 -3.50 -1.20 -9.74
CA LEU A 140 -4.10 -1.88 -8.59
C LEU A 140 -5.60 -1.60 -8.51
N LEU A 141 -6.00 -0.33 -8.62
CA LEU A 141 -7.41 0.05 -8.59
C LEU A 141 -8.13 -0.48 -9.81
N GLU A 142 -7.58 -0.36 -11.02
CA GLU A 142 -8.21 -0.88 -12.25
C GLU A 142 -8.51 -2.39 -12.14
N ARG A 143 -7.57 -3.17 -11.60
CA ARG A 143 -7.75 -4.62 -11.43
C ARG A 143 -8.77 -5.01 -10.36
N HIS A 144 -8.98 -4.17 -9.36
CA HIS A 144 -9.74 -4.52 -8.16
C HIS A 144 -10.94 -3.58 -7.89
N GLU A 145 -11.27 -2.67 -8.81
CA GLU A 145 -12.31 -1.64 -8.64
C GLU A 145 -13.68 -2.25 -8.33
N GLU A 146 -14.08 -3.30 -9.07
CA GLU A 146 -15.38 -3.93 -8.88
C GLU A 146 -15.51 -4.55 -7.47
N ALA A 147 -14.52 -5.34 -7.08
CA ALA A 147 -14.49 -5.98 -5.76
C ALA A 147 -14.42 -4.93 -4.63
N LEU A 148 -13.62 -3.88 -4.82
CA LEU A 148 -13.46 -2.80 -3.84
C LEU A 148 -14.74 -1.97 -3.72
N SER A 149 -15.39 -1.65 -4.84
CA SER A 149 -16.66 -0.94 -4.89
C SER A 149 -17.74 -1.70 -4.14
N GLN A 150 -17.86 -3.00 -4.38
CA GLN A 150 -18.82 -3.85 -3.69
C GLN A 150 -18.53 -3.92 -2.19
N ALA A 151 -17.28 -4.15 -1.80
CA ALA A 151 -16.89 -4.26 -0.39
C ALA A 151 -17.10 -2.94 0.38
N LEU A 152 -16.80 -1.79 -0.24
CA LEU A 152 -17.05 -0.47 0.33
C LEU A 152 -18.54 -0.20 0.54
N ARG A 153 -19.38 -0.56 -0.43
CA ARG A 153 -20.84 -0.36 -0.36
C ARG A 153 -21.51 -1.29 0.63
N ASN A 154 -20.96 -2.49 0.85
CA ASN A 154 -21.44 -3.46 1.82
C ASN A 154 -20.92 -3.19 3.24
N GLY A 155 -19.95 -2.29 3.41
CA GLY A 155 -19.32 -2.02 4.70
C GLY A 155 -18.31 -3.08 5.15
N GLU A 156 -17.82 -3.91 4.23
CA GLU A 156 -16.77 -4.92 4.49
C GLU A 156 -15.39 -4.26 4.64
N VAL A 157 -15.18 -3.14 3.93
CA VAL A 157 -13.98 -2.31 4.00
C VAL A 157 -14.26 -1.08 4.87
N THR A 158 -13.52 -0.95 5.97
CA THR A 158 -13.51 0.21 6.88
C THR A 158 -12.12 0.83 6.95
N ALA A 159 -11.97 1.95 7.65
CA ALA A 159 -10.66 2.56 7.91
C ALA A 159 -9.69 1.62 8.67
N GLU A 160 -10.22 0.64 9.40
CA GLU A 160 -9.42 -0.34 10.15
C GLU A 160 -9.10 -1.56 9.28
N THR A 161 -10.09 -2.10 8.56
CA THR A 161 -9.93 -3.36 7.81
C THR A 161 -9.42 -3.19 6.39
N GLY A 162 -9.50 -1.97 5.83
CA GLY A 162 -9.25 -1.72 4.41
C GLY A 162 -7.85 -2.07 3.93
N SER A 163 -6.86 -1.98 4.82
CA SER A 163 -5.48 -2.31 4.48
C SER A 163 -5.29 -3.81 4.23
N ASP A 164 -5.70 -4.65 5.18
CA ASP A 164 -5.61 -6.11 5.04
C ASP A 164 -6.60 -6.64 4.00
N TRP A 165 -7.78 -6.04 3.89
CA TRP A 165 -8.71 -6.40 2.82
C TRP A 165 -8.08 -6.16 1.44
N LEU A 166 -7.51 -4.98 1.19
CA LEU A 166 -6.95 -4.66 -0.13
C LEU A 166 -5.66 -5.43 -0.41
N CYS A 167 -4.71 -5.42 0.53
CA CYS A 167 -3.34 -5.85 0.26
C CYS A 167 -3.04 -7.31 0.57
N LEU A 168 -3.69 -7.88 1.58
CA LEU A 168 -3.52 -9.28 1.95
C LEU A 168 -4.58 -10.16 1.25
N THR A 169 -5.86 -9.79 1.36
CA THR A 169 -6.97 -10.63 0.89
C THR A 169 -7.18 -10.53 -0.63
N THR A 170 -7.33 -9.31 -1.15
CA THR A 170 -7.78 -9.07 -2.53
C THR A 170 -6.62 -9.06 -3.53
N ALA A 171 -5.62 -8.21 -3.30
CA ALA A 171 -4.50 -8.02 -4.23
C ALA A 171 -3.36 -9.02 -4.01
N ARG A 172 -3.30 -9.68 -2.85
CA ARG A 172 -2.27 -10.66 -2.45
C ARG A 172 -0.84 -10.15 -2.68
N GLN A 173 -0.59 -8.92 -2.26
CA GLN A 173 0.72 -8.27 -2.35
C GLN A 173 1.52 -8.40 -1.04
N CYS A 174 0.84 -8.77 0.04
CA CYS A 174 1.40 -9.00 1.37
C CYS A 174 1.09 -10.44 1.82
N ASP A 175 1.92 -10.99 2.71
CA ASP A 175 1.80 -12.35 3.23
C ASP A 175 1.29 -12.42 4.69
N LYS A 176 1.20 -11.27 5.37
CA LYS A 176 0.80 -11.13 6.77
C LYS A 176 -0.09 -9.90 6.97
N THR A 177 -0.77 -9.85 8.12
CA THR A 177 -1.62 -8.72 8.52
C THR A 177 -0.77 -7.50 8.84
N LEU A 178 -1.37 -6.30 8.73
CA LEU A 178 -0.67 -5.05 9.03
C LEU A 178 -0.12 -5.06 10.46
N GLU A 179 -0.93 -5.53 11.42
CA GLU A 179 -0.53 -5.64 12.82
C GLU A 179 0.70 -6.54 13.02
N ALA A 180 0.77 -7.67 12.30
CA ALA A 180 1.91 -8.58 12.37
C ALA A 180 3.16 -7.97 11.73
N GLU A 181 3.00 -7.23 10.62
CA GLU A 181 4.09 -6.49 9.97
C GLU A 181 4.68 -5.42 10.90
N GLU A 182 3.80 -4.65 11.55
CA GLU A 182 4.19 -3.59 12.48
C GLU A 182 4.83 -4.17 13.74
N ALA A 183 4.33 -5.29 14.26
CA ALA A 183 4.92 -5.98 15.41
C ALA A 183 6.33 -6.52 15.10
N GLU A 184 6.52 -7.12 13.92
CA GLU A 184 7.83 -7.62 13.49
C GLU A 184 8.83 -6.47 13.32
N ARG A 185 8.40 -5.35 12.72
CA ARG A 185 9.23 -4.15 12.59
C ARG A 185 9.60 -3.56 13.93
N ALA A 186 8.63 -3.41 14.84
CA ALA A 186 8.90 -2.92 16.19
C ALA A 186 9.90 -3.81 16.94
N ALA A 187 9.84 -5.14 16.75
CA ALA A 187 10.80 -6.07 17.32
C ALA A 187 12.22 -5.90 16.72
N LEU A 188 12.34 -5.64 15.42
CA LEU A 188 13.61 -5.36 14.75
C LEU A 188 14.22 -4.03 15.23
N ASP A 189 13.42 -2.98 15.36
CA ASP A 189 13.87 -1.68 15.85
C ASP A 189 14.42 -1.77 17.29
N VAL A 190 13.78 -2.56 18.15
CA VAL A 190 14.25 -2.83 19.52
C VAL A 190 15.58 -3.59 19.51
N ALA A 191 15.73 -4.58 18.63
CA ALA A 191 16.98 -5.34 18.51
C ALA A 191 18.15 -4.43 18.10
N GLN A 192 17.96 -3.56 17.11
CA GLN A 192 18.99 -2.63 16.64
C GLN A 192 19.31 -1.52 17.64
N GLY A 193 18.31 -1.03 18.39
CA GLY A 193 18.53 -0.09 19.49
C GLY A 193 19.43 -0.67 20.58
N ALA A 194 19.25 -1.96 20.91
CA ALA A 194 20.10 -2.65 21.87
C ALA A 194 21.54 -2.84 21.36
N GLU A 195 21.73 -3.10 20.07
CA GLU A 195 23.06 -3.21 19.45
C GLU A 195 23.80 -1.86 19.38
N ALA A 196 23.09 -0.77 19.09
CA ALA A 196 23.65 0.59 19.10
C ALA A 196 24.05 1.04 20.52
N GLU A 197 23.26 0.70 21.53
CA GLU A 197 23.58 0.97 22.94
C GLU A 197 24.78 0.13 23.42
N ALA A 198 24.84 -1.15 23.02
CA ALA A 198 25.98 -2.03 23.31
C ALA A 198 27.27 -1.55 22.62
N ALA A 199 27.19 -1.05 21.38
CA ALA A 199 28.33 -0.47 20.66
C ALA A 199 28.78 0.88 21.26
N GLY A 200 27.84 1.68 21.79
CA GLY A 200 28.13 2.92 22.52
C GLY A 200 28.81 2.70 23.87
N ALA A 201 28.54 1.57 24.53
CA ALA A 201 29.13 1.23 25.84
C ALA A 201 30.61 0.77 25.77
N VAL A 202 31.14 0.43 24.59
CA VAL A 202 32.55 -0.03 24.44
C VAL A 202 33.54 1.14 24.29
N ALA A 203 33.07 2.39 24.26
CA ALA A 203 33.91 3.58 24.12
C ALA A 203 34.10 4.36 25.44
N ALA A 204 34.58 3.70 26.50
CA ALA A 204 35.34 4.33 27.58
C ALA A 204 36.18 3.24 28.27
N PRO A 205 37.51 3.39 28.40
CA PRO A 205 38.03 4.36 29.36
C PRO A 205 39.38 5.01 29.00
N ALA A 206 39.58 6.27 29.39
CA ALA A 206 40.89 6.74 29.86
C ALA A 206 40.72 7.98 30.75
N ALA A 207 41.19 7.83 31.98
CA ALA A 207 41.21 8.83 33.05
C ALA A 207 42.37 9.84 32.87
N PRO A 208 42.80 10.54 33.93
CA PRO A 208 42.42 11.89 34.34
C PRO A 208 43.47 12.95 33.91
N VAL A 209 43.04 14.19 33.66
CA VAL A 209 43.94 15.32 33.42
C VAL A 209 44.45 15.85 34.77
N GLN A 210 45.76 15.75 35.00
CA GLN A 210 46.47 16.47 36.06
C GLN A 210 46.65 17.94 35.65
N LEU A 211 46.29 18.84 36.55
CA LEU A 211 46.63 20.27 36.47
C LEU A 211 47.93 20.49 37.24
N GLU A 212 49.04 20.67 36.52
CA GLU A 212 50.25 21.28 37.09
C GLU A 212 50.29 22.74 36.63
N GLY A 213 50.27 23.65 37.60
CA GLY A 213 50.55 25.05 37.39
C GLY A 213 52.05 25.32 37.30
N THR A 214 52.40 26.43 36.66
CA THR A 214 53.70 27.07 36.84
C THR A 214 53.52 28.59 36.85
N GLU A 215 53.88 29.15 38.00
CA GLU A 215 54.15 30.55 38.29
C GLU A 215 55.35 31.09 37.47
N GLU A 216 55.26 32.39 37.16
CA GLU A 216 56.27 33.45 37.05
C GLU A 216 57.72 33.14 36.56
N LEU A 217 58.15 33.84 35.49
CA LEU A 217 58.97 35.07 35.61
C LEU A 217 59.00 35.87 34.29
#